data_AF-A0A7S0ABS0-F1
#
_entry.id   AF-A0A7S0ABS0-F1
#
_cell.length_a   1.000
_cell.length_b   1.000
_cell.length_c   1.000
_cell.angle_alpha   90.00
_cell.angle_beta   90.00
_cell.angle_gamma   90.00
#
_symmetry.space_group_name_H-M   'P 1'
#
loop_
_entity.id
_entity.type
_entity.pdbx_description
1 polymer ?
#
loop_
_entity_poly.entity_id
_entity_poly.type
_entity_poly.pdbx_seq_one_letter_code
_entity_poly.pdbx_strand_id
1 'polypeptide(L)'
;AVALGVITTFIGVVFVRPLVSFGQVFALSMGLALVMAGCKLNEQVNDVVLRVIGLTSCMYAVLDIKSDILDRPYLHSDAYLLAEETGIPTLIWGVLWITIAVVCTAYFLLLASKPPIDSAG
;
A
#
# COMPACT_ATOMS: atom_id res chain seq x y z
N ALA A 1 1.45 -14.11 5.37
CA ALA A 1 0.71 -12.98 5.97
C ALA A 1 1.18 -12.54 7.36
N VAL A 2 1.86 -13.39 8.15
CA VAL A 2 2.24 -13.08 9.55
C VAL A 2 2.99 -11.76 9.71
N ALA A 3 4.07 -11.54 8.97
CA ALA A 3 4.89 -10.34 9.11
C ALA A 3 4.08 -9.05 8.88
N LEU A 4 3.27 -9.01 7.81
CA LEU A 4 2.38 -7.88 7.52
C LEU A 4 1.39 -7.67 8.68
N GLY A 5 0.77 -8.74 9.17
CA GLY A 5 -0.17 -8.66 10.30
C GLY A 5 0.45 -8.14 11.59
N VAL A 6 1.68 -8.56 11.92
CA VAL A 6 2.43 -8.05 13.08
C VAL A 6 2.71 -6.55 12.93
N ILE A 7 3.20 -6.13 11.75
CA ILE A 7 3.49 -4.71 11.47
C ILE A 7 2.21 -3.86 11.56
N THR A 8 1.11 -4.30 10.92
CA THR A 8 -0.17 -3.59 10.97
C THR A 8 -0.69 -3.47 12.41
N THR A 9 -0.58 -4.53 13.20
CA THR A 9 -0.98 -4.51 14.62
C THR A 9 -0.11 -3.53 15.41
N PHE A 10 1.21 -3.58 15.22
CA PHE A 10 2.15 -2.66 15.87
C PHE A 10 1.83 -1.20 15.55
N ILE A 11 1.58 -0.89 14.26
CA ILE A 11 1.19 0.46 13.84
C ILE A 11 -0.13 0.88 14.50
N GLY A 12 -1.13 -0.02 14.53
CA GLY A 12 -2.41 0.21 15.20
C GLY A 12 -2.28 0.50 16.69
N VAL A 13 -1.36 -0.15 17.40
CA VAL A 13 -1.11 0.09 18.83
C VAL A 13 -0.35 1.39 19.06
N VAL A 14 0.71 1.65 18.30
CA VAL A 14 1.65 2.74 18.59
C VAL A 14 1.16 4.09 18.04
N PHE A 15 0.72 4.12 16.78
CA PHE A 15 0.52 5.38 16.05
C PHE A 15 -0.94 5.80 15.87
N VAL A 16 -1.88 4.85 15.80
CA VAL A 16 -3.29 5.18 15.50
C VAL A 16 -3.99 5.74 16.74
N ARG A 17 -4.49 6.97 16.63
CA ARG A 17 -5.17 7.72 17.70
C ARG A 17 -6.40 8.46 17.17
N PRO A 18 -7.42 8.75 18.01
CA PRO A 18 -7.54 8.41 19.42
C PRO A 18 -7.74 6.92 19.66
N LEU A 19 -7.56 6.50 20.92
CA LEU A 19 -7.79 5.11 21.31
C LEU A 19 -9.27 4.74 21.17
N VAL A 20 -9.58 3.50 20.77
CA VAL A 20 -10.94 3.00 20.52
C VAL A 20 -11.65 3.73 19.35
N SER A 21 -10.88 4.26 18.39
CA SER A 21 -11.41 4.78 17.13
C SER A 21 -11.66 3.65 16.11
N PHE A 22 -12.47 3.93 15.09
CA PHE A 22 -12.67 3.02 13.96
C PHE A 22 -11.33 2.57 13.36
N GLY A 23 -10.43 3.52 13.09
CA GLY A 23 -9.12 3.22 12.50
C GLY A 23 -8.29 2.29 13.37
N GLN A 24 -8.33 2.46 14.69
CA GLN A 24 -7.59 1.58 15.59
C GLN A 24 -8.20 0.18 15.64
N VAL A 25 -9.52 0.08 15.82
CA VAL A 25 -10.22 -1.22 15.84
C VAL A 25 -10.01 -1.98 14.54
N PHE A 26 -10.06 -1.28 13.40
CA PHE A 26 -9.81 -1.84 12.09
C PHE A 26 -8.35 -2.32 11.93
N ALA A 27 -7.37 -1.51 12.32
CA ALA A 27 -5.95 -1.89 12.22
C ALA A 27 -5.64 -3.13 13.07
N LEU A 28 -6.16 -3.19 14.30
CA LEU A 28 -5.96 -4.33 15.20
C LEU A 28 -6.67 -5.60 14.71
N SER A 29 -7.92 -5.48 14.25
CA SER A 29 -8.67 -6.64 13.75
C SER A 29 -8.07 -7.19 12.47
N MET A 30 -7.69 -6.33 11.52
CA MET A 30 -7.02 -6.72 10.29
C MET A 30 -5.63 -7.30 10.54
N GLY A 31 -4.84 -6.66 11.43
CA GLY A 31 -3.52 -7.15 11.81
C GLY A 31 -3.59 -8.56 12.42
N LEU A 32 -4.50 -8.78 13.38
CA LEU A 32 -4.71 -10.08 13.99
C LEU A 32 -5.23 -11.12 12.97
N ALA A 33 -6.16 -10.72 12.08
CA ALA A 33 -6.67 -11.58 11.02
C ALA A 33 -5.54 -12.04 10.08
N LEU A 34 -4.60 -11.16 9.71
CA LEU A 34 -3.44 -11.50 8.89
C LEU A 34 -2.45 -12.42 9.60
N VAL A 35 -2.25 -12.25 10.91
CA VAL A 35 -1.44 -13.19 11.71
C VAL A 35 -2.11 -14.57 11.75
N MET A 36 -3.41 -14.62 12.05
CA MET A 36 -4.16 -15.88 12.08
C MET A 36 -4.17 -16.57 10.71
N ALA A 37 -4.37 -15.81 9.63
CA ALA A 37 -4.30 -16.32 8.26
C ALA A 37 -2.91 -16.91 7.94
N GLY A 38 -1.85 -16.20 8.35
CA GLY A 38 -0.47 -16.66 8.17
C GLY A 38 -0.11 -17.92 8.96
N CYS A 39 -0.71 -18.14 10.11
CA CYS A 39 -0.46 -19.33 10.94
C CYS A 39 -1.35 -20.53 10.59
N LYS A 40 -2.57 -20.30 10.07
CA LYS A 40 -3.59 -21.35 9.90
C LYS A 40 -3.88 -21.73 8.45
N LEU A 41 -3.70 -20.83 7.50
CA LEU A 41 -4.01 -21.09 6.09
C LEU A 41 -2.78 -21.65 5.37
N ASN A 42 -3.03 -22.41 4.30
CA ASN A 42 -1.96 -22.93 3.47
C ASN A 42 -1.22 -21.79 2.72
N GLU A 43 -0.09 -22.13 2.11
CA GLU A 43 0.77 -21.18 1.42
C GLU A 43 0.08 -20.52 0.21
N GLN A 44 -0.69 -21.29 -0.57
CA GLN A 44 -1.40 -20.79 -1.75
C GLN A 44 -2.40 -19.69 -1.38
N VAL A 45 -3.18 -19.89 -0.32
CA VAL A 45 -4.14 -18.88 0.14
C VAL A 45 -3.42 -17.65 0.67
N ASN A 46 -2.33 -17.83 1.40
CA ASN A 46 -1.51 -16.71 1.88
C ASN A 46 -0.92 -15.89 0.73
N ASP A 47 -0.44 -16.55 -0.32
CA ASP A 47 0.12 -15.91 -1.51
C ASP A 47 -0.96 -15.08 -2.23
N VAL A 48 -2.15 -15.64 -2.47
CA VAL A 48 -3.26 -14.90 -3.09
C VAL A 48 -3.68 -13.69 -2.24
N VAL A 49 -3.84 -13.86 -0.93
CA VAL A 49 -4.21 -12.75 -0.02
C VAL A 49 -3.18 -11.63 -0.07
N LEU A 50 -1.88 -11.97 -0.01
CA LEU A 50 -0.81 -10.97 -0.06
C LEU A 50 -0.74 -10.27 -1.42
N ARG A 51 -0.94 -11.00 -2.53
CA ARG A 51 -1.03 -10.41 -3.88
C ARG A 51 -2.18 -9.42 -3.99
N VAL A 52 -3.37 -9.79 -3.50
CA VAL A 52 -4.54 -8.89 -3.53
C VAL A 52 -4.27 -7.62 -2.73
N ILE A 53 -3.76 -7.73 -1.51
CA ILE A 53 -3.46 -6.57 -0.67
C ILE A 53 -2.40 -5.69 -1.33
N GLY A 54 -1.28 -6.28 -1.77
CA GLY A 54 -0.18 -5.54 -2.39
C GLY A 54 -0.57 -4.82 -3.69
N LEU A 55 -1.24 -5.53 -4.60
CA LEU A 55 -1.68 -4.95 -5.87
C LEU A 55 -2.73 -3.85 -5.68
N THR A 56 -3.67 -4.05 -4.74
CA THR A 56 -4.65 -3.02 -4.40
C THR A 56 -3.94 -1.76 -3.87
N SER A 57 -2.96 -1.91 -2.96
CA SER A 57 -2.17 -0.79 -2.45
C SER A 57 -1.40 -0.06 -3.55
N CYS A 58 -0.78 -0.78 -4.49
CA CYS A 58 -0.09 -0.17 -5.63
C CYS A 58 -1.06 0.65 -6.51
N MET A 59 -2.26 0.13 -6.76
CA MET A 59 -3.29 0.88 -7.50
C MET A 59 -3.77 2.12 -6.76
N TYR A 60 -3.94 2.04 -5.44
CA TYR A 60 -4.32 3.19 -4.62
C TYR A 60 -3.27 4.30 -4.63
N ALA A 61 -1.97 3.98 -4.71
CA ALA A 61 -0.93 5.00 -4.80
C ALA A 61 -1.13 5.94 -6.01
N VAL A 62 -1.62 5.41 -7.15
CA VAL A 62 -1.96 6.22 -8.32
C VAL A 62 -3.13 7.17 -8.02
N LEU A 63 -4.15 6.68 -7.32
CA LEU A 63 -5.32 7.46 -6.94
C LEU A 63 -4.97 8.57 -5.94
N ASP A 64 -4.13 8.28 -4.96
CA ASP A 64 -3.65 9.25 -3.95
C ASP A 64 -2.86 10.38 -4.61
N ILE A 65 -1.95 10.06 -5.53
CA ILE A 65 -1.19 11.08 -6.28
C ILE A 65 -2.14 11.94 -7.12
N LYS A 66 -3.11 11.33 -7.80
CA LYS A 66 -4.10 12.07 -8.58
C LYS A 66 -4.88 13.04 -7.68
N SER A 67 -5.46 12.54 -6.58
CA SER A 67 -6.33 13.35 -5.72
C SER A 67 -5.57 14.44 -4.98
N ASP A 68 -4.35 14.15 -4.51
CA ASP A 68 -3.67 15.01 -3.54
C ASP A 68 -2.65 15.93 -4.20
N ILE A 69 -2.18 15.59 -5.40
CA ILE A 69 -1.16 16.35 -6.12
C ILE A 69 -1.71 16.95 -7.41
N LEU A 70 -2.37 16.16 -8.26
CA LEU A 70 -2.85 16.65 -9.57
C LEU A 70 -4.12 17.49 -9.43
N ASP A 71 -5.10 17.01 -8.68
CA ASP A 71 -6.38 17.69 -8.48
C ASP A 71 -6.25 18.85 -7.47
N ARG A 72 -5.33 18.73 -6.50
CA ARG A 72 -5.19 19.65 -5.36
C ARG A 72 -3.72 20.01 -5.05
N PRO A 73 -2.96 20.56 -6.02
CA PRO A 73 -1.51 20.80 -5.89
C PRO A 73 -1.12 21.81 -4.80
N TYR A 74 -2.08 22.58 -4.29
CA TYR A 74 -1.91 23.56 -3.21
C TYR A 74 -2.03 22.94 -1.82
N LEU A 75 -2.45 21.67 -1.70
CA LEU A 75 -2.43 20.98 -0.42
C LEU A 75 -0.98 20.77 0.03
N HIS A 76 -0.77 20.93 1.33
CA HIS A 76 0.53 20.80 1.97
C HIS A 76 0.96 19.33 2.04
N SER A 77 1.30 18.78 0.88
CA SER A 77 1.79 17.43 0.64
C SER A 77 3.31 17.41 0.56
N ASP A 78 3.91 16.22 0.58
CA ASP A 78 5.37 16.07 0.39
C ASP A 78 5.83 16.66 -0.95
N ALA A 79 5.01 16.58 -2.00
CA ALA A 79 5.31 17.20 -3.29
C ALA A 79 5.30 18.73 -3.23
N TYR A 80 4.41 19.31 -2.42
CA TYR A 80 4.37 20.75 -2.18
C TYR A 80 5.61 21.21 -1.41
N LEU A 81 5.99 20.48 -0.36
CA LEU A 81 7.20 20.78 0.42
C LEU A 81 8.48 20.68 -0.42
N LEU A 82 8.59 19.65 -1.27
CA LEU A 82 9.71 19.55 -2.22
C LEU A 82 9.72 20.71 -3.21
N ALA A 83 8.56 21.19 -3.63
CA ALA A 83 8.48 22.34 -4.52
C ALA A 83 8.97 23.63 -3.86
N GLU A 84 8.65 23.85 -2.59
CA GLU A 84 9.16 24.99 -1.81
C GLU A 84 10.68 24.94 -1.64
N GLU A 85 11.23 23.76 -1.33
CA GLU A 85 12.67 23.61 -1.09
C GLU A 85 13.52 23.59 -2.37
N THR A 86 12.99 23.09 -3.47
CA THR A 86 13.75 22.91 -4.74
C THR A 86 13.42 23.95 -5.81
N GLY A 87 12.31 24.67 -5.68
CA GLY A 87 11.76 25.53 -6.74
C GLY A 87 11.15 24.76 -7.92
N ILE A 88 11.13 23.43 -7.88
CA ILE A 88 10.52 22.58 -8.93
C ILE A 88 9.01 22.45 -8.65
N PRO A 89 8.11 22.84 -9.57
CA PRO A 89 6.67 22.81 -9.33
C PRO A 89 6.14 21.45 -8.86
N THR A 90 5.19 21.46 -7.91
CA THR A 90 4.48 20.30 -7.35
C THR A 90 3.99 19.31 -8.41
N LEU A 91 3.51 19.81 -9.55
CA LEU A 91 3.01 19.00 -10.66
C LEU A 91 4.08 18.08 -11.26
N ILE A 92 5.34 18.53 -11.32
CA ILE A 92 6.46 17.74 -11.87
C ILE A 92 6.73 16.53 -10.97
N TRP A 93 6.70 16.73 -9.65
CA TRP A 93 6.80 15.63 -8.67
C TRP A 93 5.62 14.66 -8.80
N GLY A 94 4.40 15.17 -8.96
CA GLY A 94 3.21 14.35 -9.21
C GLY A 94 3.33 13.49 -10.46
N VAL A 95 3.78 14.05 -11.59
CA VAL A 95 4.01 13.32 -12.84
C VAL A 95 5.11 12.27 -12.70
N LEU A 96 6.20 12.59 -11.99
CA LEU A 96 7.26 11.62 -11.72
C LEU A 96 6.73 10.43 -10.91
N TRP A 97 6.04 10.71 -9.79
CA TRP A 97 5.56 9.67 -8.89
C TRP A 97 4.45 8.82 -9.51
N ILE A 98 3.51 9.42 -10.25
CA ILE A 98 2.45 8.65 -10.91
C ILE A 98 3.03 7.72 -11.97
N THR A 99 4.08 8.16 -12.69
CA THR A 99 4.79 7.32 -13.65
C THR A 99 5.42 6.11 -12.96
N ILE A 100 6.12 6.32 -11.85
CA ILE A 100 6.71 5.24 -11.04
C ILE A 100 5.60 4.29 -10.53
N ALA A 101 4.51 4.84 -9.98
CA ALA A 101 3.41 4.04 -9.44
C ALA A 101 2.75 3.17 -10.51
N VAL A 102 2.50 3.71 -11.72
CA VAL A 102 1.93 2.95 -12.84
C VAL A 102 2.88 1.86 -13.32
N VAL A 103 4.17 2.17 -13.50
CA VAL A 103 5.18 1.19 -13.94
C VAL A 103 5.31 0.05 -12.93
N CYS A 104 5.43 0.36 -11.64
CA CYS A 104 5.50 -0.64 -10.58
C CYS A 104 4.23 -1.49 -10.50
N THR A 105 3.05 -0.86 -10.60
CA THR A 105 1.77 -1.58 -10.59
C THR A 105 1.67 -2.55 -11.76
N ALA A 106 2.00 -2.11 -12.98
CA ALA A 106 2.01 -2.97 -14.15
C ALA A 106 3.00 -4.13 -14.00
N TYR A 107 4.22 -3.85 -13.53
CA TYR A 107 5.23 -4.89 -13.29
C TYR A 107 4.76 -5.95 -12.28
N PHE A 108 4.22 -5.54 -11.13
CA PHE A 108 3.74 -6.48 -10.12
C PHE A 108 2.52 -7.26 -10.57
N LEU A 109 1.63 -6.65 -11.36
CA LEU A 109 0.48 -7.34 -11.93
C LEU A 109 0.93 -8.44 -12.91
N LEU A 110 1.93 -8.16 -13.75
CA LEU A 110 2.51 -9.15 -14.65
C LEU A 110 3.21 -10.27 -13.86
N LEU A 111 3.91 -9.93 -12.78
CA LEU A 111 4.56 -10.92 -11.92
C LEU A 111 3.52 -11.83 -11.23
N ALA A 112 2.45 -11.23 -10.71
CA ALA A 112 1.37 -11.94 -10.03
C ALA A 112 0.53 -12.82 -10.97
N SER A 113 0.59 -12.58 -12.29
CA SER A 113 -0.11 -13.36 -13.31
C SER A 113 0.62 -14.65 -13.70
N LYS A 114 1.89 -14.84 -13.25
CA LYS A 114 2.64 -16.06 -13.56
C LYS A 114 2.14 -17.24 -12.72
N PRO A 115 2.02 -18.44 -13.31
CA PRO A 115 1.59 -19.64 -12.57
C PRO A 115 2.63 -20.00 -11.49
N PRO A 116 2.20 -20.63 -10.37
CA PRO A 116 3.11 -21.11 -9.34
C PRO A 116 4.12 -22.10 -9.93
N ILE A 117 5.38 -22.02 -9.47
CA ILE A 117 6.53 -22.79 -10.01
C ILE A 117 6.27 -24.32 -9.97
N ASP A 118 5.45 -24.82 -9.04
CA ASP A 118 5.08 -26.24 -8.92
C ASP A 118 4.11 -26.76 -10.01
N SER A 119 3.69 -25.92 -10.96
CA SER A 119 2.84 -26.33 -12.09
C SER A 119 3.64 -26.86 -13.29
N ALA A 120 4.96 -26.74 -13.25
CA ALA A 120 5.87 -27.32 -14.22
C ALA A 120 6.45 -28.60 -13.63
N GLY A 121 5.74 -29.72 -13.84
CA GLY A 121 6.24 -31.06 -13.50
C GLY A 121 7.52 -31.41 -14.25
#